data_AF-A0A0R1PWX7-F1
#
_entry.id   AF-A0A0R1PWX7-F1
#
_cell.length_a   1.000
_cell.length_b   1.000
_cell.length_c   1.000
_cell.angle_alpha   90.00
_cell.angle_beta   90.00
_cell.angle_gamma   90.00
#
_symmetry.space_group_name_H-M   'P 1'
#
loop_
_entity.id
_entity.type
_entity.pdbx_description
1 polymer ?
#
loop_
_entity_poly.entity_id
_entity_poly.type
_entity_poly.pdbx_seq_one_letter_code
_entity_poly.pdbx_strand_id
1 'polypeptide(L)' 'MRKNIVLGNMQTKERLYLTSKNTRNTPEKLKLLKYSPKLKKKIWFTEVK' A
#
# COMPACT_ATOMS: atom_id res chain seq x y z
N MET A 1 -13.77 10.12 7.20
CA MET A 1 -13.57 10.78 5.89
C MET A 1 -12.65 9.90 5.09
N ARG A 2 -13.01 9.56 3.86
CA ARG A 2 -12.22 8.68 3.01
C ARG A 2 -11.12 9.50 2.32
N LYS A 3 -9.87 9.05 2.40
CA LYS A 3 -8.71 9.71 1.80
C LYS A 3 -8.01 8.76 0.85
N ASN A 4 -7.42 9.29 -0.21
CA ASN A 4 -6.57 8.51 -1.11
C ASN A 4 -5.20 8.32 -0.47
N ILE A 5 -4.69 7.10 -0.55
CA ILE A 5 -3.39 6.69 -0.01
C ILE A 5 -2.64 5.88 -1.06
N VAL A 6 -1.31 5.91 -0.99
CA VAL A 6 -0.45 5.13 -1.87
C VAL A 6 0.11 3.95 -1.08
N LEU A 7 0.05 2.76 -1.66
CA LEU A 7 0.73 1.58 -1.13
C LEU A 7 2.04 1.40 -1.88
N GLY A 8 3.11 1.26 -1.10
CA GLY A 8 4.46 1.09 -1.58
C GLY A 8 5.18 -0.02 -0.83
N ASN A 9 6.31 -0.43 -1.39
CA ASN A 9 7.20 -1.38 -0.75
C ASN A 9 8.58 -0.73 -0.61
N MET A 10 9.10 -0.70 0.62
CA MET A 10 10.36 -0.03 0.95
C MET A 10 11.58 -0.77 0.36
N GLN A 11 11.51 -2.09 0.22
CA GLN A 11 12.58 -2.93 -0.31
C GLN A 11 12.74 -2.76 -1.82
N THR A 12 11.63 -2.75 -2.57
CA THR A 12 11.65 -2.59 -4.03
C THR A 12 11.60 -1.13 -4.50
N LYS A 13 11.38 -0.19 -3.55
CA LYS A 13 11.13 1.24 -3.77
C LYS A 13 9.95 1.49 -4.74
N GLU A 14 9.00 0.56 -4.79
CA GLU A 14 7.81 0.64 -5.63
C GLU A 14 6.71 1.43 -4.93
N ARG A 15 6.03 2.33 -5.65
CA ARG A 15 4.86 3.10 -5.20
C ARG A 15 3.78 3.02 -6.27
N LEU A 16 3.14 1.86 -6.38
CA LEU A 16 2.37 1.48 -7.57
C LEU A 16 0.86 1.61 -7.37
N TYR A 17 0.38 1.33 -6.15
CA TYR A 17 -1.05 1.15 -5.93
C TYR A 17 -1.64 2.36 -5.25
N LEU A 18 -2.58 3.01 -5.93
CA LEU A 18 -3.44 4.04 -5.36
C LEU A 18 -4.70 3.37 -4.82
N THR A 19 -5.02 3.59 -3.55
CA THR A 19 -6.26 3.11 -2.93
C THR A 19 -6.88 4.21 -2.09
N SER A 20 -8.08 3.97 -1.58
CA SER A 20 -8.75 4.88 -0.67
C SER A 20 -9.05 4.19 0.65
N LYS A 21 -8.76 4.89 1.75
CA LYS A 21 -8.89 4.38 3.12
C LYS A 21 -9.72 5.34 3.96
N ASN A 22 -10.57 4.79 4.82
CA ASN A 22 -11.26 5.58 5.84
C ASN A 22 -10.44 5.55 7.13
N THR A 23 -9.74 6.65 7.42
CA THR A 23 -8.83 6.75 8.57
C THR A 23 -9.54 6.71 9.92
N ARG A 24 -10.85 6.97 9.97
CA ARG A 24 -11.64 6.86 11.21
C ARG A 24 -11.86 5.41 11.65
N ASN A 25 -12.18 4.53 10.69
CA ASN A 25 -12.47 3.12 10.98
C ASN A 25 -11.19 2.29 11.03
N THR A 26 -10.16 2.70 10.30
CA THR A 26 -8.85 2.03 10.22
C THR A 26 -7.75 3.05 10.45
N PRO A 27 -7.37 3.33 11.70
CA PRO A 27 -6.30 4.29 11.98
C PRO A 27 -4.91 3.75 11.62
N GLU A 28 -4.72 2.43 11.71
CA GLU A 28 -3.44 1.75 11.47
C GLU A 28 -2.99 1.77 10.00
N LYS A 29 -1.67 1.70 9.77
CA LYS A 29 -1.11 1.64 8.40
C LYS A 29 -1.61 0.41 7.65
N LEU A 30 -2.17 0.61 6.46
CA LEU A 30 -2.64 -0.50 5.64
C LEU A 30 -1.45 -1.38 5.20
N LYS A 31 -1.58 -2.70 5.36
CA LYS A 31 -0.64 -3.69 4.82
C LYS A 31 -1.42 -4.71 3.99
N LEU A 32 -1.10 -4.83 2.69
CA LEU A 32 -1.79 -5.72 1.78
C LEU A 32 -0.79 -6.53 0.94
N LEU A 33 -1.10 -7.81 0.70
CA LEU A 33 -0.40 -8.61 -0.30
C LEU A 33 -0.82 -8.18 -1.70
N LYS A 34 0.11 -7.63 -2.48
CA LYS A 34 -0.10 -7.20 -3.87
C LYS A 34 1.06 -7.65 -4.75
N TYR A 35 0.83 -7.66 -6.06
CA TYR A 35 1.82 -8.12 -7.03
C TYR A 35 2.92 -7.07 -7.22
N SER A 36 4.18 -7.49 -7.16
CA SER A 36 5.31 -6.64 -7.56
C SER A 36 5.73 -7.04 -8.98
N PRO A 37 5.68 -6.11 -9.96
CA PRO A 37 6.14 -6.39 -11.31
C PRO A 37 7.66 -6.61 -11.36
N LYS A 38 8.45 -5.95 -10.49
CA LYS A 38 9.91 -6.16 -10.44
C LYS A 38 10.28 -7.56 -9.96
N LEU A 39 9.67 -8.02 -8.88
CA LEU A 39 9.96 -9.34 -8.30
C LEU A 39 9.13 -10.48 -8.91
N LYS A 40 8.17 -10.14 -9.78
CA LYS A 40 7.22 -11.06 -10.43
C LYS A 40 6.45 -11.96 -9.46
N LYS A 41 6.24 -11.51 -8.22
CA LYS A 41 5.55 -12.26 -7.16
C LYS A 41 4.71 -11.34 -6.27
N LYS A 42 3.79 -11.93 -5.50
CA LYS A 42 3.03 -11.20 -4.48
C LYS A 42 3.92 -10.92 -3.27
N ILE A 43 3.98 -9.67 -2.86
CA ILE A 43 4.72 -9.20 -1.68
C ILE A 43 3.84 -8.26 -0.86
N TRP A 44 4.27 -7.97 0.36
CA TRP A 44 3.60 -7.02 1.22
C TRP A 44 3.85 -5.58 0.74
N PHE A 45 2.77 -4.85 0.46
CA PHE A 45 2.79 -3.41 0.24
C PHE A 45 2.18 -2.73 1.46
N THR A 46 2.84 -1.66 1.91
CA THR A 46 2.45 -0.88 3.09
C THR A 46 2.08 0.53 2.70
N GLU A 47 1.19 1.15 3.47
CA GLU A 47 0.82 2.56 3.31
C GLU A 47 2.05 3.47 3.43
N VAL A 48 2.30 4.22 2.35
CA VAL A 48 3.31 5.26 2.30
C VAL A 48 2.70 6.51 2.93
N LYS A 49 3.45 7.11 3.85
CA LYS A 49 3.05 8.31 4.58
C LYS A 49 3.10 9.54 3.69
#